data_AF-A0A7R9TNI1-F1
#
_entry.id   AF-A0A7R9TNI1-F1
#
_cell.length_a   1.000
_cell.length_b   1.000
_cell.length_c   1.000
_cell.angle_alpha   90.00
_cell.angle_beta   90.00
_cell.angle_gamma   90.00
#
_symmetry.space_group_name_H-M   'P 1'
#
loop_
_entity.id
_entity.type
_entity.pdbx_description
1 polymer ?
#
loop_
_entity_poly.entity_id
_entity_poly.type
_entity_poly.pdbx_seq_one_letter_code
_entity_poly.pdbx_strand_id
1 'polypeptide(L)'
;MYFTIPVRAIKSLGDVRSFARTKTLASFVSFTKELNASVRGLKLSEEIFISPLLQRLLKALSCLENTVRRCPPTGDLMRYGNVMYRDWHEQMVSSAGDLLGDILPKQNHVSDMQSFFWYTIPE
;
A
#
# COMPACT_ATOMS: atom_id res chain seq x y z
N MET A 1 16.72 13.74 8.38
CA MET A 1 16.10 12.40 8.49
C MET A 1 16.43 11.66 7.22
N TYR A 2 17.11 10.52 7.28
CA TYR A 2 17.44 9.72 6.12
C TYR A 2 16.42 8.58 6.01
N PHE A 3 16.04 8.24 4.79
CA PHE A 3 15.14 7.14 4.51
C PHE A 3 15.96 5.90 4.13
N THR A 4 15.42 4.72 4.42
CA THR A 4 16.04 3.44 4.12
C THR A 4 15.00 2.45 3.66
N ILE A 5 15.37 1.57 2.73
CA ILE A 5 14.54 0.46 2.29
C ILE A 5 14.23 -0.45 3.50
N PRO A 6 12.95 -0.65 3.86
CA PRO A 6 12.51 -1.62 4.86
C PRO A 6 12.96 -3.04 4.51
N VAL A 7 13.36 -3.78 5.53
CA VAL A 7 13.75 -5.19 5.42
C VAL A 7 12.91 -6.02 6.38
N ARG A 8 12.78 -7.32 6.10
CA ARG A 8 12.07 -8.23 7.01
C ARG A 8 12.77 -8.32 8.35
N ALA A 9 12.14 -7.74 9.36
CA ALA A 9 12.63 -7.69 10.73
C ALA A 9 12.01 -8.76 11.65
N ILE A 10 10.85 -9.32 11.30
CA ILE A 10 10.16 -10.34 12.10
C ILE A 10 10.40 -11.72 11.47
N LYS A 11 11.22 -12.55 12.13
CA LYS A 11 11.60 -13.89 11.67
C LYS A 11 11.28 -14.98 12.70
N SER A 12 11.00 -14.60 13.94
CA SER A 12 10.73 -15.50 15.06
C SER A 12 9.68 -14.92 16.03
N LEU A 13 9.20 -15.75 16.96
CA LEU A 13 8.34 -15.29 18.06
C LEU A 13 9.05 -14.29 18.99
N GLY A 14 10.38 -14.38 19.11
CA GLY A 14 11.18 -13.39 19.84
C GLY A 14 11.08 -12.01 19.22
N ASP A 15 11.15 -11.94 17.89
CA ASP A 15 11.04 -10.69 17.14
C ASP A 15 9.65 -10.07 17.26
N VAL A 16 8.59 -10.88 17.28
CA VAL A 16 7.21 -10.39 17.53
C VAL A 16 7.12 -9.70 18.89
N ARG A 17 7.68 -10.32 19.93
CA ARG A 17 7.70 -9.72 21.28
C ARG A 17 8.50 -8.42 21.30
N SER A 18 9.60 -8.36 20.57
CA SER A 18 10.39 -7.13 20.43
C SER A 18 9.64 -6.04 19.67
N PHE A 19 8.98 -6.40 18.55
CA PHE A 19 8.17 -5.49 17.74
C PHE A 19 7.03 -4.87 18.56
N ALA A 20 6.43 -5.65 19.47
CA ALA A 20 5.36 -5.19 20.37
C ALA A 20 5.75 -3.97 21.23
N ARG A 21 7.04 -3.75 21.47
CA ARG A 21 7.57 -2.64 22.27
C ARG A 21 8.12 -1.48 21.43
N THR A 22 8.02 -1.56 20.10
CA THR A 22 8.59 -0.54 19.21
C THR A 22 7.69 0.69 19.10
N LYS A 23 8.32 1.85 18.84
CA LYS A 23 7.60 3.07 18.46
C LYS A 23 6.81 2.88 17.17
N THR A 24 7.31 2.08 16.23
CA THR A 24 6.63 1.78 14.96
C THR A 24 5.24 1.18 15.18
N LEU A 25 5.13 0.15 16.03
CA LEU A 25 3.82 -0.44 16.34
C LEU A 25 2.92 0.57 17.07
N ALA A 26 3.46 1.30 18.05
CA ALA A 26 2.70 2.31 18.78
C ALA A 26 2.12 3.39 17.84
N SER A 27 2.92 3.89 16.90
CA SER A 27 2.51 4.86 15.88
C SER A 27 1.45 4.29 14.93
N PHE A 28 1.62 3.05 14.45
CA PHE A 28 0.64 2.39 13.58
C PHE A 28 -0.72 2.21 14.29
N VAL A 29 -0.71 1.80 15.55
CA VAL A 29 -1.93 1.66 16.37
C VAL A 29 -2.57 3.02 16.62
N SER A 30 -1.80 4.07 16.91
CA SER A 30 -2.32 5.44 17.08
C SER A 30 -3.02 5.90 15.81
N PHE A 31 -2.36 5.76 14.65
CA PHE A 31 -2.92 6.14 13.36
C PHE A 31 -4.26 5.43 13.08
N THR A 32 -4.35 4.13 13.35
CA THR A 32 -5.59 3.37 13.16
C THR A 32 -6.71 3.84 14.11
N LYS A 33 -6.37 4.19 15.35
CA LYS A 33 -7.34 4.75 16.32
C LYS A 33 -7.84 6.13 15.89
N GLU A 34 -6.96 6.97 15.36
CA GLU A 34 -7.30 8.30 14.83
C GLU A 34 -8.24 8.18 13.62
N LEU A 35 -7.96 7.26 12.70
CA LEU A 35 -8.87 6.96 11.58
C LEU A 35 -10.23 6.43 12.06
N ASN A 36 -10.26 5.56 13.06
CA ASN A 36 -11.52 5.05 13.61
C ASN A 36 -12.35 6.17 14.25
N ALA A 37 -11.70 7.06 14.99
CA ALA A 37 -12.36 8.18 15.65
C ALA A 37 -12.93 9.18 14.63
N SER A 38 -12.21 9.46 13.54
CA SER A 38 -12.61 10.46 12.54
C SER A 38 -13.86 10.07 11.74
N VAL A 39 -14.16 8.77 11.62
CA VAL A 39 -15.32 8.27 10.85
C VAL A 39 -16.51 7.87 11.72
N ARG A 40 -16.42 8.02 13.05
CA ARG A 40 -17.48 7.57 13.96
C ARG A 40 -18.76 8.39 13.76
N GLY A 41 -19.87 7.68 13.51
CA GLY A 41 -21.18 8.30 13.31
C GLY A 41 -21.41 8.86 11.90
N LEU A 42 -20.43 8.76 11.01
CA LEU A 42 -20.56 9.15 9.62
C LEU A 42 -21.09 8.00 8.77
N LYS A 43 -21.89 8.35 7.75
CA LYS A 43 -22.31 7.40 6.71
C LYS A 43 -21.29 7.39 5.58
N LEU A 44 -21.26 6.31 4.80
CA LEU A 44 -20.45 6.26 3.58
C LEU A 44 -20.88 7.30 2.53
N SER A 45 -22.14 7.72 2.57
CA SER A 45 -22.70 8.74 1.67
C SER A 45 -22.49 10.17 2.20
N GLU A 46 -21.83 10.36 3.33
CA GLU A 46 -21.58 11.68 3.89
C GLU A 46 -20.64 12.46 2.95
N GLU A 47 -20.98 13.71 2.66
CA GLU A 47 -20.07 14.58 1.92
C GLU A 47 -18.89 14.98 2.80
N ILE A 48 -17.68 14.70 2.34
CA ILE A 48 -16.44 15.03 3.04
C ILE A 48 -15.53 15.86 2.15
N PHE A 49 -14.72 16.70 2.79
CA PHE A 49 -13.69 17.44 2.08
C PHE A 49 -12.62 16.49 1.53
N ILE A 50 -12.43 16.51 0.21
CA ILE A 50 -11.37 15.76 -0.47
C ILE A 50 -10.20 16.69 -0.72
N SER A 51 -9.13 16.53 0.05
CA SER A 51 -7.90 17.30 -0.13
C SER A 51 -7.19 16.97 -1.45
N PRO A 52 -6.33 17.85 -1.99
CA PRO A 52 -5.55 17.55 -3.19
C PRO A 52 -4.71 16.26 -3.07
N LEU A 53 -4.22 15.93 -1.87
CA LEU A 53 -3.50 14.67 -1.62
C LEU A 53 -4.42 13.46 -1.77
N LEU A 54 -5.63 13.53 -1.21
CA LEU A 54 -6.63 12.47 -1.34
C LEU A 54 -7.07 12.29 -2.80
N GLN A 55 -7.21 13.36 -3.57
CA GLN A 55 -7.50 13.28 -5.00
C GLN A 55 -6.42 12.49 -5.77
N ARG A 56 -5.13 12.74 -5.46
CA ARG A 56 -4.01 11.99 -6.07
C ARG A 56 -3.98 10.53 -5.63
N LEU A 57 -4.29 10.23 -4.37
CA LEU A 57 -4.44 8.86 -3.88
C LEU A 57 -5.58 8.13 -4.59
N LEU A 58 -6.75 8.75 -4.74
CA LEU A 58 -7.88 8.18 -5.47
C LEU A 58 -7.53 7.90 -6.93
N LYS A 59 -6.87 8.85 -7.61
CA LYS A 59 -6.38 8.69 -8.98
C LYS A 59 -5.40 7.50 -9.09
N ALA A 60 -4.52 7.32 -8.12
CA ALA A 60 -3.60 6.18 -8.11
C ALA A 60 -4.35 4.85 -7.96
N LEU A 61 -5.33 4.77 -7.05
CA LEU A 61 -6.20 3.59 -6.92
C LEU A 61 -6.97 3.30 -8.20
N SER A 62 -7.53 4.31 -8.87
CA SER A 62 -8.19 4.14 -10.16
C SER A 62 -7.24 3.67 -11.27
N CYS A 63 -5.96 4.09 -11.23
CA CYS A 63 -4.95 3.58 -12.15
C CYS A 63 -4.73 2.07 -11.95
N LEU A 64 -4.57 1.63 -10.69
CA LEU A 64 -4.41 0.21 -10.34
C LEU A 64 -5.62 -0.63 -10.75
N GLU A 65 -6.83 -0.11 -10.54
CA GLU A 65 -8.08 -0.75 -10.95
C GLU A 65 -8.16 -0.89 -12.49
N ASN A 66 -7.74 0.16 -13.22
CA ASN A 66 -7.68 0.09 -14.68
C ASN A 66 -6.62 -0.89 -15.19
N THR A 67 -5.52 -1.09 -14.45
CA THR A 67 -4.54 -2.15 -14.76
C THR A 67 -5.16 -3.54 -14.64
N VAL A 68 -6.08 -3.77 -13.69
CA VAL A 68 -6.82 -5.05 -13.60
C VAL A 68 -7.62 -5.30 -14.88
N ARG A 69 -8.29 -4.28 -15.43
CA ARG A 69 -9.04 -4.39 -16.69
C ARG A 69 -8.16 -4.76 -17.89
N ARG A 70 -6.87 -4.41 -17.85
CA ARG A 70 -5.87 -4.77 -18.88
C ARG A 70 -5.29 -6.18 -18.72
N CYS A 71 -5.50 -6.82 -17.57
CA CYS A 71 -4.99 -8.15 -17.25
C CYS A 71 -6.18 -9.10 -16.97
N PRO A 72 -7.03 -9.38 -17.97
CA PRO A 72 -8.18 -10.25 -17.77
C PRO A 72 -7.72 -11.64 -17.33
N PRO A 73 -8.45 -12.31 -16.41
CA PRO A 73 -8.10 -13.65 -15.98
C PRO A 73 -8.13 -14.62 -17.18
N THR A 74 -7.19 -15.55 -17.21
CA THR A 74 -7.16 -16.61 -18.23
C THR A 74 -7.73 -17.92 -17.68
N GLY A 75 -8.52 -18.60 -18.52
CA GLY A 75 -8.92 -20.00 -18.39
C GLY A 75 -9.92 -20.34 -17.27
N ASP A 76 -10.85 -21.25 -17.58
CA ASP A 76 -11.66 -21.95 -16.58
C ASP A 76 -10.86 -23.15 -16.07
N LEU A 77 -10.73 -23.29 -14.73
CA LEU A 77 -10.05 -24.36 -13.98
C LEU A 77 -8.64 -24.04 -13.43
N MET A 78 -8.46 -22.90 -12.78
CA MET A 78 -7.40 -22.77 -11.77
C MET A 78 -7.97 -23.09 -10.39
N ARG A 79 -7.40 -24.11 -9.71
CA ARG A 79 -7.72 -24.43 -8.30
C ARG A 79 -7.15 -23.38 -7.33
N TYR A 80 -6.11 -22.67 -7.76
CA TYR A 80 -5.38 -21.66 -7.00
C TYR A 80 -5.44 -20.30 -7.72
N GLY A 81 -4.68 -19.30 -7.26
CA GLY A 81 -4.68 -17.95 -7.83
C GLY A 81 -4.44 -17.92 -9.35
N ASN A 82 -5.11 -16.98 -10.04
CA ASN A 82 -4.98 -16.83 -11.48
C ASN A 82 -3.58 -16.34 -11.86
N VAL A 83 -2.98 -16.95 -12.89
CA VAL A 83 -1.62 -16.61 -13.36
C VAL A 83 -1.49 -15.16 -13.82
N MET A 84 -2.57 -14.55 -14.32
CA MET A 84 -2.61 -13.15 -14.76
C MET A 84 -2.42 -12.15 -13.62
N TYR A 85 -2.49 -12.60 -12.36
CA TYR A 85 -2.06 -11.77 -11.23
C TYR A 85 -0.59 -11.35 -11.36
N ARG A 86 0.28 -12.22 -11.89
CA ARG A 86 1.70 -11.89 -12.09
C ARG A 86 1.87 -10.75 -13.08
N ASP A 87 1.16 -10.81 -14.20
CA ASP A 87 1.19 -9.79 -15.25
C ASP A 87 0.63 -8.45 -14.73
N TRP A 88 -0.46 -8.50 -13.97
CA TRP A 88 -0.99 -7.32 -13.28
C TRP A 88 0.02 -6.74 -12.27
N HIS A 89 0.65 -7.61 -11.49
CA HIS A 89 1.61 -7.22 -10.46
C HIS A 89 2.86 -6.59 -11.09
N GLU A 90 3.38 -7.13 -12.19
CA GLU A 90 4.52 -6.55 -12.91
C GLU A 90 4.21 -5.14 -13.44
N GLN A 91 3.03 -4.93 -14.04
CA GLN A 91 2.59 -3.61 -14.49
C GLN A 91 2.38 -2.62 -13.31
N MET A 92 1.91 -3.12 -12.18
CA MET A 92 1.79 -2.31 -10.96
C MET A 92 3.18 -1.88 -10.47
N VAL A 93 4.14 -2.81 -10.38
CA VAL A 93 5.51 -2.52 -9.95
C VAL A 93 6.19 -1.51 -10.89
N SER A 94 6.03 -1.68 -12.20
CA SER A 94 6.64 -0.75 -13.18
C SER A 94 6.07 0.66 -13.09
N SER A 95 4.82 0.82 -12.64
CA SER A 95 4.15 2.14 -12.51
C SER A 95 4.22 2.73 -11.10
N ALA A 96 4.69 1.98 -10.09
CA ALA A 96 4.66 2.39 -8.68
C ALA A 96 5.47 3.67 -8.40
N GLY A 97 6.61 3.86 -9.08
CA GLY A 97 7.42 5.08 -8.92
C GLY A 97 6.68 6.35 -9.35
N ASP A 98 6.01 6.30 -10.49
CA ASP A 98 5.25 7.44 -11.01
C ASP A 98 4.03 7.72 -10.14
N LEU A 99 3.31 6.68 -9.71
CA LEU A 99 2.15 6.80 -8.83
C LEU A 99 2.53 7.43 -7.48
N LEU A 100 3.63 6.97 -6.87
CA LEU A 100 4.12 7.52 -5.60
C LEU A 100 4.70 8.92 -5.76
N GLY A 101 5.35 9.20 -6.88
CA GLY A 101 5.85 10.54 -7.21
C GLY A 101 4.73 11.57 -7.37
N ASP A 102 3.54 11.16 -7.84
CA ASP A 102 2.36 12.03 -7.89
C ASP A 102 1.80 12.28 -6.47
N ILE A 103 1.76 11.24 -5.62
CA ILE A 103 1.19 11.35 -4.26
C ILE A 103 2.09 12.17 -3.33
N LEU A 104 3.37 11.82 -3.27
CA LEU A 104 4.32 12.30 -2.25
C LEU A 104 4.96 13.64 -2.65
N PRO A 105 5.23 14.53 -1.67
CA PRO A 105 6.02 15.73 -1.93
C PRO A 105 7.41 15.37 -2.46
N LYS A 106 7.94 16.15 -3.41
CA LYS A 106 9.25 15.94 -4.06
C LYS A 106 10.46 15.82 -3.10
N GLN A 107 10.29 16.18 -1.83
CA GLN A 107 11.31 16.14 -0.78
C GLN A 107 11.39 14.78 -0.07
N ASN A 108 10.47 13.85 -0.35
CA ASN A 108 10.46 12.51 0.19
C ASN A 108 10.98 11.54 -0.88
N HIS A 109 12.01 10.76 -0.56
CA HIS A 109 12.61 9.79 -1.48
C HIS A 109 11.59 8.68 -1.82
N VAL A 110 11.07 8.72 -3.05
CA VAL A 110 10.11 7.76 -3.61
C VAL A 110 10.62 6.30 -3.51
N SER A 111 11.93 6.10 -3.61
CA SER A 111 12.60 4.79 -3.51
C SER A 111 12.30 4.05 -2.21
N ASP A 112 12.14 4.77 -1.09
CA ASP A 112 11.96 4.14 0.21
C ASP A 112 10.51 3.76 0.49
N MET A 113 9.54 4.44 -0.12
CA MET A 113 8.11 4.11 0.02
C MET A 113 7.60 3.09 -0.99
N GLN A 114 8.28 2.90 -2.12
CA GLN A 114 7.98 1.82 -3.07
C GLN A 114 7.87 0.46 -2.36
N SER A 115 8.87 0.16 -1.52
CA SER A 115 8.94 -1.08 -0.71
C SER A 115 7.77 -1.30 0.27
N PHE A 116 7.02 -0.27 0.68
CA PHE A 116 5.84 -0.45 1.52
C PHE A 116 4.65 -1.01 0.73
N PHE A 117 4.61 -0.76 -0.58
CA PHE A 117 3.61 -1.33 -1.48
C PHE A 117 4.00 -2.75 -1.94
N TRP A 118 5.27 -3.13 -1.85
CA TRP A 118 5.72 -4.44 -2.27
C TRP A 118 6.82 -5.02 -1.37
N TYR A 119 6.53 -6.19 -0.79
CA TYR A 119 7.54 -7.13 -0.35
C TYR A 119 7.57 -8.25 -1.38
N THR A 120 8.47 -8.18 -2.35
CA THR A 120 8.84 -9.38 -3.12
C THR A 120 9.53 -10.29 -2.13
N ILE A 121 8.89 -11.43 -1.82
CA ILE A 121 9.60 -12.55 -1.21
C ILE A 121 10.69 -12.91 -2.24
N PRO A 122 11.98 -12.71 -1.95
CA PRO A 122 13.02 -13.28 -2.80
C PRO A 122 12.83 -14.80 -2.73
N GLU A 123 12.82 -15.46 -3.88
CA GLU A 123 12.91 -16.93 -3.93
C GLU A 123 14.15 -17.43 -3.18
#